data_AF-A0A2E8LAJ9-F1
#
_entry.id   AF-A0A2E8LAJ9-F1
#
_cell.length_a   1.000
_cell.length_b   1.000
_cell.length_c   1.000
_cell.angle_alpha   90.00
_cell.angle_beta   90.00
_cell.angle_gamma   90.00
#
_symmetry.space_group_name_H-M   'P 1'
#
loop_
_entity.id
_entity.type
_entity.pdbx_description
1 polymer ?
#
loop_
_entity_poly.entity_id
_entity_poly.type
_entity_poly.pdbx_seq_one_letter_code
_entity_poly.pdbx_strand_id
1 'polypeptide(L)'
;MRSDYAKWMSEEPFVNFSVDLYGDGLAGSAHSGLQQLDARGLECARERIDCASLPCEDQNDFVCGYQLQHKSWVFGSDGEAWEVLHTEGLAPNGTYGCDDVTHTGNE
;
A
#
# COMPACT_ATOMS: atom_id res chain seq x y z
N MET A 1 -3.42 -2.54 16.85
CA MET A 1 -4.85 -2.19 16.68
C MET A 1 -5.08 -0.84 17.31
N ARG A 2 -5.70 0.08 16.56
CA ARG A 2 -6.24 1.36 17.04
C ARG A 2 -7.76 1.30 16.98
N SER A 3 -8.45 2.22 17.64
CA SER A 3 -9.93 2.25 17.64
C SER A 3 -10.54 2.49 16.26
N ASP A 4 -9.77 3.06 15.34
CA ASP A 4 -10.12 3.49 14.00
C ASP A 4 -9.35 2.72 12.90
N TYR A 5 -8.42 1.83 13.27
CA TYR A 5 -7.57 1.14 12.31
C TYR A 5 -7.10 -0.23 12.81
N ALA A 6 -7.34 -1.26 12.01
CA ALA A 6 -6.82 -2.60 12.21
C ALA A 6 -6.18 -3.11 10.91
N LYS A 7 -4.91 -3.50 11.02
CA LYS A 7 -4.15 -4.19 9.97
C LYS A 7 -3.65 -5.50 10.55
N TRP A 8 -3.89 -6.58 9.83
CA TRP A 8 -3.41 -7.91 10.16
C TRP A 8 -2.62 -8.47 8.99
N MET A 9 -1.51 -9.15 9.31
CA MET A 9 -0.61 -9.78 8.37
C MET A 9 -0.60 -11.28 8.66
N SER A 10 -0.89 -12.09 7.65
CA SER A 10 -0.74 -13.55 7.73
C SER A 10 0.74 -13.92 7.61
N GLU A 11 1.20 -14.92 8.38
CA GLU A 11 2.60 -15.34 8.35
C GLU A 11 2.95 -16.07 7.05
N GLU A 12 1.99 -16.77 6.41
CA GLU A 12 2.15 -17.38 5.08
C GLU A 12 0.81 -17.46 4.33
N PRO A 13 0.69 -16.91 3.10
CA PRO A 13 1.53 -15.88 2.49
C PRO A 13 1.39 -14.54 3.23
N PHE A 14 2.40 -13.66 3.11
CA PHE A 14 2.40 -12.30 3.66
C PHE A 14 1.38 -11.37 2.97
N VAL A 15 0.10 -11.63 3.23
CA VAL A 15 -1.03 -10.85 2.74
C VAL A 15 -1.48 -9.89 3.85
N ASN A 16 -1.61 -8.61 3.49
CA ASN A 16 -2.17 -7.61 4.37
C ASN A 16 -3.68 -7.49 4.12
N PHE A 17 -4.46 -7.66 5.18
CA PHE A 17 -5.86 -7.27 5.18
C PHE A 17 -6.01 -5.99 5.98
N SER A 18 -6.36 -4.92 5.27
CA SER A 18 -6.69 -3.62 5.85
C SER A 18 -8.19 -3.43 5.74
N VAL A 19 -8.87 -3.19 6.87
CA VAL A 19 -10.28 -2.85 6.88
C VAL A 19 -10.40 -1.34 7.12
N ASP A 20 -10.91 -0.64 6.12
CA ASP A 20 -11.34 0.75 6.23
C ASP A 20 -12.71 0.78 6.91
N LEU A 21 -12.79 1.44 8.08
CA LEU A 21 -14.02 1.56 8.86
C LEU A 21 -14.92 2.74 8.42
N TYR A 22 -14.42 3.61 7.53
CA TYR A 22 -15.01 4.91 7.19
C TYR A 22 -15.03 5.22 5.68
N GLY A 23 -14.65 4.26 4.83
CA GLY A 23 -14.25 4.52 3.44
C GLY A 23 -15.36 5.07 2.54
N ASP A 24 -14.98 6.03 1.71
CA ASP A 24 -15.80 6.59 0.63
C ASP A 24 -15.81 5.64 -0.57
N GLY A 25 -16.55 4.53 -0.48
CA GLY A 25 -16.57 3.53 -1.56
C GLY A 25 -17.68 2.49 -1.45
N LEU A 26 -17.86 1.70 -2.51
CA LEU A 26 -18.72 0.53 -2.46
C LEU A 26 -18.07 -0.53 -1.57
N ALA A 27 -18.88 -1.28 -0.83
CA ALA A 27 -18.36 -2.39 -0.03
C ALA A 27 -17.55 -3.35 -0.93
N GLY A 28 -16.29 -3.59 -0.56
CA GLY A 28 -15.36 -4.42 -1.33
C GLY A 28 -14.55 -3.69 -2.40
N SER A 29 -14.67 -2.36 -2.56
CA SER A 29 -13.86 -1.57 -3.50
C SER A 29 -12.47 -1.20 -2.96
N ALA A 30 -12.04 -1.83 -1.86
CA ALA A 30 -10.71 -1.61 -1.31
C ALA A 30 -9.63 -2.27 -2.19
N HIS A 31 -8.40 -1.77 -2.11
CA HIS A 31 -7.25 -2.34 -2.81
C HIS A 31 -6.64 -3.52 -2.05
N SER A 32 -5.84 -4.34 -2.75
CA SER A 32 -5.16 -5.50 -2.18
C SER A 32 -3.66 -5.23 -2.01
N GLY A 33 -3.09 -5.63 -0.87
CA GLY A 33 -1.69 -5.36 -0.54
C GLY A 33 -0.86 -6.61 -0.20
N LEU A 34 0.33 -6.70 -0.78
CA LEU A 34 1.31 -7.76 -0.53
C LEU A 34 2.55 -7.20 0.19
N GLN A 35 2.70 -7.57 1.46
CA GLN A 35 3.81 -7.12 2.30
C GLN A 35 5.08 -7.90 1.96
N GLN A 36 6.16 -7.19 1.67
CA GLN A 36 7.51 -7.72 1.59
C GLN A 36 8.21 -7.59 2.94
N LEU A 37 9.02 -8.59 3.26
CA LEU A 37 9.72 -8.71 4.54
C LEU A 37 10.72 -7.56 4.74
N ASP A 38 11.42 -7.19 3.67
CA ASP A 38 12.48 -6.18 3.68
C ASP A 38 12.50 -5.40 2.36
N ALA A 39 13.33 -4.35 2.32
CA ALA A 39 13.52 -3.53 1.12
C ALA A 39 13.99 -4.36 -0.09
N ARG A 40 14.80 -5.40 0.11
CA ARG A 40 15.26 -6.28 -0.97
C ARG A 40 14.10 -7.07 -1.56
N GLY A 41 13.17 -7.55 -0.74
CA GLY A 41 11.96 -8.22 -1.18
C GLY A 41 11.10 -7.31 -2.05
N LEU A 42 10.98 -6.02 -1.70
CA LEU A 42 10.30 -5.03 -2.52
C LEU A 42 10.99 -4.81 -3.87
N GLU A 43 12.31 -4.65 -3.89
CA GLU A 43 13.07 -4.52 -5.14
C GLU A 43 12.90 -5.76 -6.04
N CYS A 44 12.98 -6.97 -5.49
CA CYS A 44 12.71 -8.19 -6.25
C CYS A 44 11.26 -8.25 -6.80
N ALA A 45 10.29 -7.66 -6.11
CA ALA A 45 8.92 -7.56 -6.60
C ALA A 45 8.81 -6.54 -7.75
N ARG A 46 9.46 -5.38 -7.63
CA ARG A 46 9.55 -4.35 -8.67
C ARG A 46 10.19 -4.90 -9.95
N GLU A 47 11.31 -5.60 -9.84
CA GLU A 47 11.96 -6.27 -10.97
C GLU A 47 11.00 -7.21 -11.72
N ARG A 48 10.15 -7.95 -11.00
CA ARG A 48 9.16 -8.85 -11.62
C ARG A 48 8.04 -8.08 -12.32
N ILE A 49 7.57 -6.98 -11.73
CA ILE A 49 6.56 -6.09 -12.32
C ILE A 49 7.10 -5.49 -13.63
N ASP A 50 8.32 -4.97 -13.60
CA ASP A 50 9.02 -4.42 -14.77
C ASP A 50 9.20 -5.48 -15.87
N CYS A 51 9.68 -6.67 -15.49
CA CYS A 51 9.84 -7.79 -16.42
C CYS A 51 8.52 -8.22 -17.07
N ALA A 52 7.39 -8.04 -16.37
CA ALA A 52 6.06 -8.31 -16.88
C ALA A 52 5.49 -7.15 -17.72
N SER A 53 6.20 -6.01 -17.80
CA SER A 53 5.75 -4.79 -18.49
C SER A 53 4.40 -4.29 -18.00
N LEU A 54 4.12 -4.48 -16.70
CA LEU A 54 2.91 -3.98 -16.08
C LEU A 54 3.10 -2.49 -15.75
N PRO A 55 2.13 -1.62 -16.06
CA PRO A 55 2.16 -0.24 -15.59
C PRO A 55 2.20 -0.20 -14.06
N CYS A 56 3.15 0.56 -13.51
CA CYS A 56 3.27 0.72 -12.08
C CYS A 56 3.58 2.16 -11.66
N GLU A 57 3.23 2.48 -10.42
CA GLU A 57 3.52 3.77 -9.79
C GLU A 57 4.21 3.54 -8.44
N ASP A 58 5.46 4.00 -8.34
CA ASP A 58 6.27 3.86 -7.14
C ASP A 58 6.05 5.03 -6.17
N GLN A 59 5.94 4.69 -4.88
CA GLN A 59 5.89 5.64 -3.78
C GLN A 59 6.90 5.20 -2.72
N ASN A 60 7.94 6.01 -2.50
CA ASN A 60 8.97 5.74 -1.50
C ASN A 60 8.92 6.79 -0.40
N ASP A 61 9.41 6.46 0.79
CA ASP A 61 9.42 7.34 1.97
C ASP A 61 8.03 7.92 2.29
N PHE A 62 6.99 7.12 2.09
CA PHE A 62 5.60 7.56 2.17
C PHE A 62 4.96 7.17 3.51
N VAL A 63 4.41 8.15 4.22
CA VAL A 63 3.62 7.87 5.44
C VAL A 63 2.19 7.57 5.01
N CYS A 64 1.80 6.31 5.12
CA CYS A 64 0.43 5.86 4.89
C CYS A 64 -0.20 5.45 6.21
N GLY A 65 -1.20 6.20 6.66
CA GLY A 65 -1.82 5.97 7.96
C GLY A 65 -0.80 6.15 9.09
N TYR A 66 -0.52 5.05 9.80
CA TYR A 66 0.40 5.03 10.95
C TYR A 66 1.81 4.51 10.63
N GLN A 67 2.12 4.22 9.37
CA GLN A 67 3.33 3.49 9.00
C GLN A 67 4.13 4.22 7.93
N LEU A 68 5.46 4.20 8.06
CA LEU A 68 6.38 4.60 6.99
C LEU A 68 6.54 3.40 6.04
N GLN A 69 6.24 3.62 4.77
CA GLN A 69 6.15 2.57 3.76
C GLN A 69 6.83 2.99 2.46
N HIS A 70 7.30 1.97 1.75
CA HIS A 70 7.71 2.03 0.34
C HIS A 70 6.82 1.07 -0.42
N LYS A 71 6.30 1.47 -1.57
CA LYS A 71 5.37 0.65 -2.33
C LYS A 71 5.41 0.90 -3.82
N SER A 72 4.83 -0.04 -4.55
CA SER A 72 4.57 0.05 -5.98
C SER A 72 3.13 -0.36 -6.21
N TRP A 73 2.36 0.52 -6.85
CA TRP A 73 1.00 0.27 -7.28
C TRP A 73 1.00 -0.39 -8.65
N VAL A 74 0.11 -1.36 -8.83
CA VAL A 74 -0.19 -2.00 -10.12
C VAL A 74 -1.70 -2.03 -10.28
N PHE A 75 -2.18 -1.69 -11.47
CA PHE A 75 -3.60 -1.63 -11.78
C PHE A 75 -3.98 -2.71 -12.79
N GLY A 76 -4.99 -3.51 -12.46
CA GLY A 76 -5.61 -4.47 -13.36
C GLY A 76 -6.38 -3.78 -14.49
N SER A 77 -6.67 -4.52 -15.56
CA SER A 77 -7.46 -4.02 -16.69
C SER A 77 -8.88 -3.62 -16.29
N ASP A 78 -9.41 -4.22 -15.22
CA ASP A 78 -10.77 -4.00 -14.73
C ASP A 78 -10.78 -3.01 -13.53
N GLY A 79 -9.65 -2.35 -13.28
CA GLY A 79 -9.52 -1.28 -12.28
C GLY A 79 -9.14 -1.77 -10.88
N GLU A 80 -8.80 -3.05 -10.70
CA GLU A 80 -8.30 -3.55 -9.42
C GLU A 80 -6.95 -2.93 -9.09
N ALA A 81 -6.87 -2.25 -7.96
CA ALA A 81 -5.61 -1.71 -7.45
C ALA A 81 -4.92 -2.73 -6.55
N TRP A 82 -3.66 -3.00 -6.86
CA TRP A 82 -2.76 -3.82 -6.07
C TRP A 82 -1.55 -3.00 -5.63
N GLU A 83 -1.11 -3.17 -4.40
CA GLU A 83 0.19 -2.66 -3.93
C GLU A 83 1.11 -3.81 -3.50
N VAL A 84 2.38 -3.74 -3.88
CA VAL A 84 3.46 -4.46 -3.19
C VAL A 84 4.19 -3.44 -2.33
N LEU A 85 4.41 -3.76 -1.05
CA LEU A 85 4.92 -2.77 -0.10
C LEU A 85 5.91 -3.35 0.90
N HIS A 86 6.85 -2.52 1.34
CA HIS A 86 7.68 -2.74 2.52
C HIS A 86 7.36 -1.68 3.58
N THR A 87 7.17 -2.11 4.83
CA THR A 87 6.92 -1.21 5.96
C THR A 87 8.18 -1.16 6.82
N GLU A 88 8.75 0.04 7.00
CA GLU A 88 9.93 0.22 7.85
C GLU A 88 9.56 0.28 9.34
N GLY A 89 8.38 0.82 9.65
CA GLY A 89 7.94 0.96 11.03
C GLY A 89 6.80 1.95 11.20
N LEU A 90 6.59 2.37 12.46
CA LEU A 90 5.58 3.36 12.81
C LEU A 90 6.08 4.78 12.46
N ALA A 91 5.21 5.57 11.85
CA ALA A 91 5.46 6.98 11.61
C ALA A 91 5.14 7.80 12.87
N PRO A 92 6.01 8.73 13.33
CA PRO A 92 5.79 9.51 14.55
C PRO A 92 4.51 10.34 14.55
N ASN A 93 4.11 10.83 13.38
CA ASN A 93 2.94 11.69 13.18
C ASN A 93 1.83 11.02 12.34
N GLY A 94 1.89 9.69 12.19
CA GLY A 94 0.93 8.97 11.38
C GLY A 94 -0.47 9.02 11.99
N THR A 95 -1.48 9.26 11.15
CA THR A 95 -2.90 9.27 11.52
C THR A 95 -3.73 8.58 10.45
N TYR A 96 -4.88 8.03 10.83
CA TYR A 96 -5.81 7.43 9.89
C TYR A 96 -6.26 8.42 8.81
N GLY A 97 -6.32 8.00 7.55
CA GLY A 97 -6.68 8.86 6.42
C GLY A 97 -5.63 9.91 6.05
N CYS A 98 -4.44 9.87 6.66
CA CYS A 98 -3.30 10.64 6.21
C CYS A 98 -2.71 9.92 4.99
N ASP A 99 -3.32 10.19 3.84
CA ASP A 99 -2.70 10.00 2.54
C ASP A 99 -2.01 11.32 2.25
N ASP A 100 -0.68 11.39 2.41
CA ASP A 100 0.10 12.56 1.97
C ASP A 100 0.21 12.56 0.43
N VAL A 101 -0.91 12.33 -0.25
CA VAL A 101 -1.04 12.52 -1.69
C VAL A 101 -1.59 13.93 -1.86
N THR A 102 -0.73 14.93 -1.71
CA THR A 102 -0.95 16.18 -2.43
C THR A 102 -0.83 15.87 -3.92
N HIS A 103 -1.93 15.46 -4.53
CA HIS A 103 -2.11 15.60 -5.96
C HIS A 103 -2.25 17.11 -6.23
N THR A 104 -1.13 17.83 -6.30
CA THR A 104 -1.12 19.16 -6.90
C THR A 104 -1.33 18.97 -8.39
N GLY A 105 -2.59 18.87 -8.79
CA GLY A 105 -3.01 19.19 -10.15
C GLY A 105 -2.88 20.69 -10.39
N ASN A 106 -2.51 21.03 -11.63
CA ASN A 106 -2.21 22.33 -12.24
C ASN A 106 -0.84 22.91 -11.83
N GLU A 107 0.13 23.12 -12.74
CA GLU A 107 0.07 23.63 -14.13
C GLU A 107 0.99 22.89 -15.11
#